data_AF-A0A359M6Q8-F1
#
_entry.id   AF-A0A359M6Q8-F1
#
_cell.length_a   1.000
_cell.length_b   1.000
_cell.length_c   1.000
_cell.angle_alpha   90.00
_cell.angle_beta   90.00
_cell.angle_gamma   90.00
#
_symmetry.space_group_name_H-M   'P 1'
#
loop_
_entity.id
_entity.type
_entity.pdbx_description
1 polymer ?
#
loop_
_entity_poly.entity_id
_entity_poly.type
_entity_poly.pdbx_seq_one_letter_code
_entity_poly.pdbx_strand_id
1 'polypeptide(L)'
;AANNLLQNGTFDAGNANGWSIQYGLTVEPGAAHASAFGLKMMTNGRIDQVFPTTVGRTYYAMARVRIDREVARPTWGGLRVQITAYDWGVRAEKTFGVSESPAGQWKRIDLTFSATSAQSRFSYENFSGGGQYEASADDFIVSEQPIPADGTTPANQPPTVALSAPAAGSSFTAPAVIAFSAMAGDAD
;
A
#
# COMPACT_ATOMS: atom_id res chain seq x y z
N ALA A 1 -7.27 -11.30 6.04
CA ALA A 1 -6.29 -10.68 5.13
C ALA A 1 -5.81 -9.39 5.79
N ALA A 2 -4.51 -9.13 5.82
CA ALA A 2 -4.00 -7.92 6.46
C ALA A 2 -4.74 -6.68 5.90
N ASN A 3 -5.49 -5.97 6.75
CA ASN A 3 -6.35 -4.88 6.33
C ASN A 3 -5.56 -3.87 5.50
N ASN A 4 -5.86 -3.80 4.20
CA ASN A 4 -5.22 -2.86 3.30
C ASN A 4 -5.65 -1.45 3.69
N LEU A 5 -4.69 -0.60 4.06
CA LEU A 5 -4.95 0.81 4.38
C LEU A 5 -5.28 1.63 3.13
N LEU A 6 -5.01 1.08 1.94
CA LEU A 6 -5.41 1.67 0.67
C LEU A 6 -6.83 1.24 0.29
N GLN A 7 -7.60 2.21 -0.20
CA GLN A 7 -8.88 1.99 -0.85
C GLN A 7 -8.65 1.52 -2.29
N ASN A 8 -9.39 0.48 -2.70
CA ASN A 8 -9.42 0.02 -4.09
C ASN A 8 -8.02 -0.21 -4.69
N GLY A 9 -7.13 -0.86 -3.93
CA GLY A 9 -5.76 -1.15 -4.36
C GLY A 9 -5.64 -2.27 -5.40
N THR A 10 -6.68 -3.10 -5.57
CA THR A 10 -6.77 -4.15 -6.59
C THR A 10 -7.49 -3.71 -7.86
N PHE A 11 -8.06 -2.50 -7.87
CA PHE A 11 -8.81 -1.93 -8.99
C PHE A 11 -10.01 -2.75 -9.52
N ASP A 12 -10.43 -3.82 -8.81
CA ASP A 12 -11.50 -4.75 -9.23
C ASP A 12 -12.84 -4.08 -9.56
N ALA A 13 -13.08 -2.88 -9.04
CA ALA A 13 -14.26 -2.08 -9.35
C ALA A 13 -14.25 -1.50 -10.79
N GLY A 14 -13.20 -1.72 -11.57
CA GLY A 14 -13.05 -1.22 -12.94
C GLY A 14 -12.85 0.30 -13.02
N ASN A 15 -12.45 0.92 -11.92
CA ASN A 15 -12.20 2.36 -11.81
C ASN A 15 -11.12 2.63 -10.75
N ALA A 16 -10.66 3.88 -10.68
CA ALA A 16 -9.65 4.33 -9.72
C ALA A 16 -10.26 5.14 -8.56
N ASN A 17 -11.50 4.87 -8.15
CA ASN A 17 -12.11 5.58 -7.02
C ASN A 17 -11.24 5.42 -5.76
N GLY A 18 -11.10 6.50 -4.99
CA GLY A 18 -10.20 6.58 -3.84
C GLY A 18 -8.76 6.99 -4.21
N TRP A 19 -8.40 6.97 -5.49
CA TRP A 19 -7.10 7.40 -5.98
C TRP A 19 -7.17 8.75 -6.71
N SER A 20 -6.09 9.51 -6.63
CA SER A 20 -5.86 10.71 -7.44
C SER A 20 -4.94 10.34 -8.61
N ILE A 21 -5.52 10.11 -9.79
CA ILE A 21 -4.74 10.02 -11.02
C ILE A 21 -4.32 11.45 -11.38
N GLN A 22 -3.02 11.72 -11.30
CA GLN A 22 -2.47 13.02 -11.70
C GLN A 22 -2.50 13.14 -13.23
N TYR A 23 -2.08 12.08 -13.92
CA TYR A 23 -2.07 12.01 -15.38
C TYR A 23 -1.79 10.59 -15.89
N GLY A 24 -2.18 10.33 -17.14
CA GLY A 24 -1.60 9.28 -17.99
C GLY A 24 -1.82 7.83 -17.54
N LEU A 25 -2.83 7.61 -16.71
CA LEU A 25 -3.20 6.28 -16.22
C LEU A 25 -4.69 6.02 -16.42
N THR A 26 -5.02 4.77 -16.72
CA THR A 26 -6.39 4.28 -16.87
C THR A 26 -6.56 2.95 -16.17
N VAL A 27 -7.78 2.57 -15.79
CA VAL A 27 -8.07 1.23 -15.27
C VAL A 27 -8.68 0.39 -16.37
N GLU A 28 -8.12 -0.79 -16.64
CA GLU A 28 -8.57 -1.66 -17.73
C GLU A 28 -8.33 -3.16 -17.43
N PRO A 29 -9.10 -4.07 -18.06
CA PRO A 29 -8.92 -5.52 -17.88
C PRO A 29 -7.55 -6.04 -18.33
N GLY A 30 -6.97 -5.47 -19.39
CA GLY A 30 -5.67 -5.91 -19.94
C GLY A 30 -4.47 -5.63 -19.04
N ALA A 31 -4.66 -4.85 -17.97
CA ALA A 31 -3.64 -4.51 -16.99
C ALA A 31 -3.72 -5.32 -15.70
N ALA A 32 -4.70 -6.22 -15.56
CA ALA A 32 -4.90 -7.01 -14.35
C ALA A 32 -3.76 -8.02 -14.11
N HIS A 33 -3.43 -8.24 -12.83
CA HIS A 33 -2.55 -9.32 -12.39
C HIS A 33 -3.36 -10.58 -12.02
N ALA A 34 -4.07 -10.53 -10.89
CA ALA A 34 -4.94 -11.62 -10.41
C ALA A 34 -6.41 -11.19 -10.26
N SER A 35 -6.64 -9.88 -10.32
CA SER A 35 -7.92 -9.17 -10.27
C SER A 35 -8.63 -9.19 -11.62
N ALA A 36 -9.82 -8.56 -11.70
CA ALA A 36 -10.52 -8.36 -12.96
C ALA A 36 -9.99 -7.15 -13.78
N PHE A 37 -9.33 -6.20 -13.12
CA PHE A 37 -8.85 -4.95 -13.72
C PHE A 37 -7.54 -4.53 -13.07
N GLY A 38 -6.66 -3.87 -13.83
CA GLY A 38 -5.48 -3.23 -13.29
C GLY A 38 -5.29 -1.82 -13.83
N LEU A 39 -4.24 -1.16 -13.36
CA LEU A 39 -3.88 0.18 -13.75
C LEU A 39 -2.91 0.13 -14.93
N LYS A 40 -3.27 0.78 -16.04
CA LYS A 40 -2.45 0.89 -17.25
C LYS A 40 -1.80 2.26 -17.37
N MET A 41 -0.51 2.24 -17.69
CA MET A 41 0.28 3.37 -18.17
C MET A 41 0.65 3.13 -19.63
N MET A 42 0.41 4.10 -20.51
CA MET A 42 0.75 3.99 -21.94
C MET A 42 1.98 4.80 -22.35
N THR A 43 2.35 5.84 -21.60
CA THR A 43 3.49 6.71 -21.94
C THR A 43 4.21 7.20 -20.69
N ASN A 44 3.53 8.04 -19.92
CA ASN A 44 3.94 8.56 -18.63
C ASN A 44 2.68 8.57 -17.76
N GLY A 45 2.84 8.49 -16.45
CA GLY A 45 1.71 8.44 -15.54
C GLY A 45 2.13 8.66 -14.11
N ARG A 46 1.18 9.13 -13.31
CA ARG A 46 1.31 9.19 -11.85
C ARG A 46 -0.05 9.05 -11.19
N ILE A 47 -0.12 8.22 -10.17
CA ILE A 47 -1.27 8.06 -9.30
C ILE A 47 -0.83 8.15 -7.85
N ASP A 48 -1.69 8.73 -7.02
CA ASP A 48 -1.45 8.94 -5.60
C ASP A 48 -2.67 8.51 -4.78
N GLN A 49 -2.43 7.96 -3.59
CA GLN A 49 -3.45 7.87 -2.54
C GLN A 49 -2.85 8.20 -1.19
N VAL A 50 -3.55 9.07 -0.45
CA VAL A 50 -3.19 9.44 0.92
C VAL A 50 -3.94 8.53 1.88
N PHE A 51 -3.24 7.99 2.87
CA PHE A 51 -3.79 7.08 3.88
C PHE A 51 -3.31 7.50 5.29
N PRO A 52 -4.10 7.20 6.33
CA PRO A 52 -3.75 7.55 7.70
C PRO A 52 -2.57 6.70 8.21
N THR A 53 -1.71 7.31 9.02
CA THR A 53 -0.57 6.64 9.67
C THR A 53 -0.38 7.13 11.10
N THR A 54 0.20 6.28 11.96
CA THR A 54 0.61 6.67 13.31
C THR A 54 2.10 7.01 13.32
N VAL A 55 2.47 8.20 13.79
CA VAL A 55 3.87 8.63 13.87
C VAL A 55 4.70 7.63 14.68
N GLY A 56 5.86 7.23 14.16
CA GLY A 56 6.76 6.25 14.75
C GLY A 56 6.41 4.79 14.48
N ARG A 57 5.20 4.49 13.96
CA ARG A 57 4.83 3.11 13.59
C ARG A 57 5.47 2.72 12.25
N THR A 58 5.90 1.46 12.17
CA THR A 58 6.41 0.84 10.95
C THR A 58 5.27 0.22 10.15
N TYR A 59 5.31 0.40 8.83
CA TYR A 59 4.34 -0.08 7.87
C TYR A 59 5.06 -0.79 6.72
N TYR A 60 4.30 -1.66 6.03
CA TYR A 60 4.75 -2.44 4.89
C TYR A 60 3.88 -2.09 3.70
N ALA A 61 4.51 -1.76 2.57
CA ALA A 61 3.80 -1.49 1.33
C ALA A 61 4.23 -2.48 0.25
N MET A 62 3.30 -2.86 -0.60
CA MET A 62 3.54 -3.75 -1.73
C MET A 62 2.82 -3.24 -2.97
N ALA A 63 3.45 -3.42 -4.12
CA ALA A 63 2.80 -3.27 -5.41
C ALA A 63 3.31 -4.33 -6.38
N ARG A 64 2.45 -4.72 -7.32
CA ARG A 64 2.87 -5.48 -8.50
C ARG A 64 2.89 -4.56 -9.69
N VAL A 65 4.00 -4.59 -10.44
CA VAL A 65 4.16 -3.83 -11.68
C VAL A 65 4.76 -4.73 -12.75
N ARG A 66 4.20 -4.68 -13.95
CA ARG A 66 4.73 -5.31 -15.15
C ARG A 66 5.09 -4.22 -16.15
N ILE A 67 6.35 -4.20 -16.58
CA ILE A 67 6.72 -3.40 -17.75
C ILE A 67 6.21 -4.15 -18.97
N ASP A 68 5.29 -3.58 -19.73
CA ASP A 68 4.84 -4.18 -20.99
C ASP A 68 5.84 -3.86 -22.09
N ARG A 69 6.31 -2.60 -22.13
CA ARG A 69 7.27 -2.12 -23.13
C ARG A 69 8.06 -0.91 -22.62
N GLU A 70 9.38 -0.90 -22.87
CA GLU A 70 10.20 0.31 -22.79
C GLU A 70 10.15 1.01 -24.15
N VAL A 71 9.39 2.11 -24.22
CA VAL A 71 9.17 2.87 -25.46
C VAL A 71 10.35 3.78 -25.74
N ALA A 72 10.89 4.40 -24.69
CA ALA A 72 12.09 5.22 -24.76
C ALA A 72 13.00 4.91 -23.57
N ARG A 73 14.27 4.67 -23.85
CA ARG A 73 15.28 4.40 -22.82
C ARG A 73 15.49 5.64 -21.95
N PRO A 74 15.39 5.52 -20.62
CA PRO A 74 15.67 6.64 -19.73
C PRO A 74 17.17 6.97 -19.72
N THR A 75 17.49 8.25 -19.56
CA THR A 75 18.87 8.67 -19.22
C THR A 75 19.18 8.46 -17.74
N TRP A 76 18.15 8.55 -16.90
CA TRP A 76 18.19 8.25 -15.47
C TRP A 76 16.79 7.89 -14.98
N GLY A 77 16.71 7.18 -13.85
CA GLY A 77 15.43 6.82 -13.22
C GLY A 77 14.72 5.65 -13.91
N GLY A 78 13.40 5.59 -13.78
CA GLY A 78 12.57 4.49 -14.25
C GLY A 78 11.13 4.58 -13.74
N LEU A 79 10.42 3.46 -13.71
CA LEU A 79 9.18 3.37 -12.96
C LEU A 79 9.51 3.42 -11.46
N ARG A 80 8.67 4.10 -10.68
CA ARG A 80 8.86 4.26 -9.25
C ARG A 80 7.59 3.96 -8.48
N VAL A 81 7.76 3.18 -7.41
CA VAL A 81 6.81 3.12 -6.30
C VAL A 81 7.46 3.82 -5.12
N GLN A 82 6.73 4.73 -4.47
CA GLN A 82 7.25 5.47 -3.32
C GLN A 82 6.19 5.71 -2.25
N ILE A 83 6.69 5.89 -1.03
CA ILE A 83 5.95 6.39 0.11
C ILE A 83 6.52 7.75 0.52
N THR A 84 5.66 8.75 0.62
CA THR A 84 6.03 10.07 1.15
C THR A 84 5.22 10.41 2.40
N ALA A 85 5.82 11.16 3.32
CA ALA A 85 5.09 11.79 4.42
C ALA A 85 4.26 12.99 3.93
N TYR A 86 3.49 13.60 4.84
CA TYR A 86 2.63 14.76 4.54
C TYR A 86 3.41 15.96 3.99
N ASP A 87 4.64 16.13 4.47
CA ASP A 87 5.60 17.16 4.03
C ASP A 87 6.34 16.79 2.73
N TRP A 88 5.89 15.75 2.02
CA TRP A 88 6.53 15.19 0.83
C TRP A 88 7.91 14.58 1.05
N GLY A 89 8.37 14.45 2.30
CA GLY A 89 9.61 13.73 2.60
C GLY A 89 9.48 12.25 2.21
N VAL A 90 10.37 11.77 1.33
CA VAL A 90 10.41 10.35 0.93
C VAL A 90 10.78 9.49 2.13
N ARG A 91 9.99 8.44 2.38
CA ARG A 91 10.18 7.50 3.49
C ARG A 91 10.62 6.11 3.02
N ALA A 92 10.16 5.70 1.84
CA ALA A 92 10.66 4.55 1.14
C ALA A 92 10.39 4.72 -0.36
N GLU A 93 11.27 4.22 -1.21
CA GLU A 93 11.03 4.18 -2.65
C GLU A 93 11.76 3.00 -3.29
N LYS A 94 11.25 2.59 -4.44
CA LYS A 94 11.95 1.71 -5.36
C LYS A 94 11.76 2.22 -6.78
N THR A 95 12.86 2.59 -7.41
CA THR A 95 12.91 2.85 -8.86
C THR A 95 13.48 1.64 -9.57
N PHE A 96 12.92 1.29 -10.73
CA PHE A 96 13.33 0.15 -11.52
C PHE A 96 13.01 0.34 -13.01
N GLY A 97 13.70 -0.41 -13.86
CA GLY A 97 13.48 -0.47 -15.31
C GLY A 97 13.59 -1.91 -15.83
N VAL A 98 13.72 -2.07 -17.14
CA VAL A 98 13.70 -3.39 -17.80
C VAL A 98 14.86 -4.31 -17.42
N SER A 99 15.97 -3.77 -16.93
CA SER A 99 17.11 -4.57 -16.42
C SER A 99 16.76 -5.33 -15.13
N GLU A 100 15.86 -4.76 -14.34
CA GLU A 100 15.43 -5.30 -13.05
C GLU A 100 14.07 -6.01 -13.11
N SER A 101 13.26 -5.69 -14.13
CA SER A 101 11.96 -6.28 -14.42
C SER A 101 11.84 -6.44 -15.94
N PRO A 102 12.31 -7.55 -16.52
CA PRO A 102 12.21 -7.77 -17.96
C PRO A 102 10.77 -7.59 -18.46
N ALA A 103 10.63 -7.08 -19.69
CA ALA A 103 9.31 -6.81 -20.25
C ALA A 103 8.43 -8.07 -20.27
N GLY A 104 7.16 -7.92 -19.93
CA GLY A 104 6.18 -8.99 -19.80
C GLY A 104 6.20 -9.74 -18.47
N GLN A 105 7.18 -9.48 -17.58
CA GLN A 105 7.24 -10.12 -16.25
C GLN A 105 6.66 -9.20 -15.17
N TRP A 106 5.79 -9.76 -14.33
CA TRP A 106 5.33 -9.09 -13.12
C TRP A 106 6.46 -9.05 -12.09
N LYS A 107 6.69 -7.87 -11.54
CA LYS A 107 7.60 -7.63 -10.43
C LYS A 107 6.81 -7.20 -9.21
N ARG A 108 6.99 -7.96 -8.13
CA ARG A 108 6.58 -7.55 -6.79
C ARG A 108 7.61 -6.57 -6.23
N ILE A 109 7.10 -5.47 -5.66
CA ILE A 109 7.89 -4.42 -5.04
C ILE A 109 7.44 -4.33 -3.59
N ASP A 110 8.34 -4.62 -2.66
CA ASP A 110 8.11 -4.52 -1.23
C ASP A 110 8.87 -3.31 -0.67
N LEU A 111 8.19 -2.48 0.12
CA LEU A 111 8.76 -1.35 0.83
C LEU A 111 8.43 -1.46 2.31
N THR A 112 9.34 -1.00 3.17
CA THR A 112 9.12 -0.85 4.60
C THR A 112 9.48 0.56 5.01
N PHE A 113 8.63 1.20 5.80
CA PHE A 113 8.87 2.58 6.24
C PHE A 113 8.30 2.82 7.65
N SER A 114 8.90 3.75 8.37
CA SER A 114 8.35 4.29 9.63
C SER A 114 7.71 5.65 9.35
N ALA A 115 6.47 5.84 9.78
CA ALA A 115 5.73 7.07 9.50
C ALA A 115 6.22 8.24 10.36
N THR A 116 6.36 9.42 9.76
CA THR A 116 6.76 10.66 10.45
C THR A 116 5.63 11.68 10.57
N SER A 117 4.46 11.37 10.00
CA SER A 117 3.27 12.22 9.99
C SER A 117 2.02 11.38 10.21
N ALA A 118 0.91 12.03 10.55
CA ALA A 118 -0.38 11.38 10.78
C ALA A 118 -1.03 10.83 9.48
N GLN A 119 -0.45 11.20 8.33
CA GLN A 119 -0.82 10.69 7.03
C GLN A 119 0.44 10.42 6.22
N SER A 120 0.38 9.43 5.35
CA SER A 120 1.40 9.13 4.35
C SER A 120 0.72 9.01 2.99
N ARG A 121 1.52 9.00 1.92
CA ARG A 121 1.04 8.87 0.56
C ARG A 121 1.76 7.73 -0.13
N PHE A 122 0.99 6.89 -0.80
CA PHE A 122 1.48 5.92 -1.76
C PHE A 122 1.44 6.55 -3.15
N SER A 123 2.52 6.43 -3.91
CA SER A 123 2.57 6.87 -5.31
C SER A 123 3.17 5.80 -6.21
N TYR A 124 2.59 5.64 -7.38
CA TYR A 124 3.19 4.93 -8.52
C TYR A 124 3.31 5.90 -9.70
N GLU A 125 4.50 6.00 -10.28
CA GLU A 125 4.77 6.95 -11.37
C GLU A 125 5.88 6.49 -12.32
N ASN A 126 5.94 7.11 -13.50
CA ASN A 126 7.16 7.15 -14.30
C ASN A 126 8.02 8.33 -13.84
N PHE A 127 9.10 8.01 -13.12
CA PHE A 127 10.10 8.95 -12.62
C PHE A 127 11.40 8.78 -13.41
N SER A 128 11.38 9.15 -14.69
CA SER A 128 12.54 8.99 -15.56
C SER A 128 12.86 10.20 -16.42
N GLY A 129 14.16 10.41 -16.63
CA GLY A 129 14.69 11.46 -17.50
C GLY A 129 14.56 11.07 -18.97
N GLY A 130 13.46 11.47 -19.60
CA GLY A 130 13.17 11.21 -21.01
C GLY A 130 12.78 9.76 -21.32
N GLY A 131 12.63 8.92 -20.30
CA GLY A 131 12.16 7.54 -20.46
C GLY A 131 10.65 7.46 -20.58
N GLN A 132 10.17 6.48 -21.33
CA GLN A 132 8.75 6.22 -21.52
C GLN A 132 8.47 4.73 -21.44
N TYR A 133 7.43 4.38 -20.69
CA TYR A 133 7.05 3.01 -20.43
C TYR A 133 5.57 2.81 -20.72
N GLU A 134 5.26 1.70 -21.38
CA GLU A 134 3.96 1.06 -21.24
C GLU A 134 4.08 0.06 -20.10
N ALA A 135 3.22 0.17 -19.10
CA ALA A 135 3.29 -0.66 -17.91
C ALA A 135 1.91 -0.89 -17.31
N SER A 136 1.75 -2.06 -16.71
CA SER A 136 0.57 -2.44 -15.93
C SER A 136 0.95 -2.51 -14.46
N ALA A 137 0.04 -2.11 -13.57
CA ALA A 137 0.22 -2.16 -12.14
C ALA A 137 -1.05 -2.60 -11.43
N ASP A 138 -0.90 -3.35 -10.34
CA ASP A 138 -2.01 -3.94 -9.61
C ASP A 138 -1.58 -4.32 -8.18
N ASP A 139 -2.53 -4.79 -7.37
CA ASP A 139 -2.31 -5.30 -6.02
C ASP A 139 -1.55 -4.30 -5.13
N PHE A 140 -1.99 -3.04 -5.10
CA PHE A 140 -1.43 -2.01 -4.23
C PHE A 140 -1.91 -2.23 -2.80
N ILE A 141 -0.96 -2.51 -1.90
CA ILE A 141 -1.24 -2.82 -0.49
C ILE A 141 -0.39 -1.94 0.40
N VAL A 142 -0.98 -1.40 1.47
CA VAL A 142 -0.25 -0.92 2.64
C VAL A 142 -0.84 -1.58 3.88
N SER A 143 0.02 -2.08 4.76
CA SER A 143 -0.38 -2.79 5.97
C SER A 143 0.47 -2.40 7.19
N GLU A 144 -0.12 -2.54 8.37
CA GLU A 144 0.58 -2.43 9.65
C GLU A 144 1.38 -3.70 9.99
N GLN A 145 1.14 -4.80 9.28
CA GLN A 145 1.82 -6.08 9.45
C GLN A 145 2.63 -6.43 8.20
N PRO A 146 3.69 -7.25 8.33
CA PRO A 146 4.43 -7.74 7.17
C PRO A 146 3.50 -8.38 6.14
N ILE A 147 3.64 -7.98 4.88
CA ILE A 147 2.85 -8.53 3.78
C ILE A 147 3.46 -9.89 3.41
N PRO A 148 2.72 -11.01 3.51
CA PRO A 148 3.26 -12.33 3.22
C PRO A 148 3.82 -12.43 1.79
N ALA A 149 4.83 -13.29 1.63
CA ALA A 149 5.36 -13.63 0.31
C ALA A 149 4.31 -14.39 -0.51
N ASP A 150 4.47 -14.38 -1.82
CA ASP A 150 3.53 -15.03 -2.74
C ASP A 150 3.45 -16.53 -2.45
N GLY A 151 2.22 -17.07 -2.44
CA GLY A 151 1.96 -18.49 -2.14
C GLY A 151 2.08 -18.86 -0.67
N THR A 152 2.28 -17.90 0.25
CA THR A 152 2.28 -18.15 1.69
C THR A 152 0.95 -17.74 2.32
N THR A 153 0.42 -18.56 3.23
CA THR A 153 -0.74 -18.20 4.03
C THR A 153 -0.34 -17.15 5.06
N PRO A 154 -1.12 -16.06 5.26
CA PRO A 154 -0.90 -15.14 6.36
C PRO A 154 -0.84 -15.90 7.69
N ALA A 155 0.09 -15.52 8.57
CA ALA A 155 0.13 -16.10 9.91
C ALA A 155 -1.15 -15.69 10.66
N ASN A 156 -1.85 -16.67 11.26
CA ASN A 156 -3.02 -16.44 12.10
C ASN A 156 -2.63 -15.53 13.29
N GLN A 157 -3.34 -14.42 13.47
CA GLN A 157 -3.07 -13.52 14.60
C GLN A 157 -4.00 -13.88 15.76
N PRO A 158 -3.50 -14.00 16.99
CA PRO A 158 -4.39 -14.26 18.13
C PRO A 158 -5.30 -13.04 18.37
N PRO A 159 -6.57 -13.25 18.75
CA PRO A 159 -7.45 -12.15 19.11
C PRO A 159 -6.91 -11.42 20.36
N THR A 160 -7.21 -10.13 20.45
CA THR A 160 -6.83 -9.29 21.59
C THR A 160 -8.05 -8.97 22.45
N VAL A 161 -7.86 -8.91 23.77
CA VAL A 161 -8.88 -8.48 24.72
C VAL A 161 -8.26 -7.47 25.68
N ALA A 162 -8.92 -6.34 25.89
CA ALA A 162 -8.49 -5.29 26.82
C ALA A 162 -9.63 -4.89 27.76
N LEU A 163 -9.40 -4.89 29.07
CA LEU A 163 -10.34 -4.34 30.05
C LEU A 163 -10.40 -2.81 29.94
N SER A 164 -11.60 -2.26 29.86
CA SER A 164 -11.85 -0.81 29.83
C SER A 164 -12.43 -0.28 31.14
N ALA A 165 -12.98 -1.15 31.99
CA ALA A 165 -13.40 -0.80 33.35
C ALA A 165 -13.32 -2.01 34.30
N PRO A 166 -13.02 -1.79 35.60
CA PRO A 166 -12.63 -0.52 36.20
C PRO A 166 -11.27 -0.02 35.74
N ALA A 167 -11.04 1.29 35.84
CA ALA A 167 -9.70 1.84 35.59
C ALA A 167 -8.69 1.22 36.57
N ALA A 168 -7.47 0.99 36.11
CA ALA A 168 -6.40 0.45 36.95
C ALA A 168 -6.21 1.33 38.21
N GLY A 169 -6.20 0.70 39.38
CA GLY A 169 -6.10 1.40 40.67
C GLY A 169 -7.44 1.86 41.27
N SER A 170 -8.59 1.47 40.69
CA SER A 170 -9.89 1.76 41.30
C SER A 170 -10.05 1.07 42.67
N SER A 171 -10.50 1.83 43.68
CA SER A 171 -10.82 1.32 45.02
C SER A 171 -12.33 1.37 45.25
N PHE A 172 -12.91 0.33 45.83
CA PHE A 172 -14.35 0.23 46.09
C PHE A 172 -14.60 -0.05 47.57
N THR A 173 -15.56 0.68 48.16
CA THR A 173 -15.97 0.50 49.57
C THR A 173 -17.22 -0.36 49.64
N ALA A 174 -17.24 -1.34 50.54
CA ALA A 174 -18.35 -2.29 50.63
C ALA A 174 -19.61 -1.67 51.29
N PRO A 175 -20.82 -2.11 50.87
CA PRO A 175 -21.08 -2.99 49.73
C PRO A 175 -21.10 -2.20 48.40
N ALA A 176 -20.37 -2.68 47.38
CA ALA A 176 -20.36 -2.10 46.04
C ALA A 176 -20.55 -3.18 44.97
N VAL A 177 -21.34 -2.86 43.94
CA VAL A 177 -21.42 -3.64 42.70
C VAL A 177 -20.42 -3.03 41.71
N ILE A 178 -19.47 -3.83 41.24
CA ILE A 178 -18.42 -3.39 40.32
C ILE A 178 -18.76 -3.88 38.91
N ALA A 179 -19.02 -2.94 38.00
CA ALA A 179 -19.22 -3.26 36.59
C ALA A 179 -17.86 -3.41 35.88
N PHE A 180 -17.71 -4.50 35.13
CA PHE A 180 -16.56 -4.74 34.28
C PHE A 180 -16.95 -4.57 32.82
N SER A 181 -16.08 -3.93 32.06
CA SER A 181 -16.21 -3.84 30.61
C SER A 181 -14.88 -4.18 29.96
N ALA A 182 -14.95 -4.85 28.82
CA ALA A 182 -13.79 -5.18 28.00
C ALA A 182 -14.10 -4.92 26.53
N MET A 183 -13.04 -4.67 25.76
CA MET A 183 -13.05 -4.60 24.31
C MET A 183 -12.33 -5.84 23.80
N ALA A 184 -12.95 -6.54 22.84
CA ALA A 184 -12.31 -7.60 22.08
C ALA A 184 -12.05 -7.09 20.65
N GLY A 185 -10.89 -7.44 20.09
CA GLY A 185 -10.52 -7.11 18.73
C GLY A 185 -9.93 -8.34 18.04
N ASP A 186 -10.39 -8.59 16.83
CA ASP A 186 -9.87 -9.63 15.94
C ASP A 186 -9.31 -8.96 14.68
N ALA A 187 -8.10 -9.34 14.30
CA ALA A 187 -7.34 -8.71 13.21
C ALA A 187 -7.21 -9.60 11.97
N ASP A 188 -7.94 -10.72 11.95
CA ASP A 188 -7.95 -11.70 10.86
C ASP A 188 -8.45 -11.13 9.54
#